data_AF-A0A022XYM6-F1
#
_entry.id   AF-A0A022XYM6-F1
#
_cell.length_a   1.000
_cell.length_b   1.000
_cell.length_c   1.000
_cell.angle_alpha   90.00
_cell.angle_beta   90.00
_cell.angle_gamma   90.00
#
_symmetry.space_group_name_H-M   'P 1'
#
loop_
_entity.id
_entity.type
_entity.pdbx_description
1 polymer ?
#
loop_
_entity_poly.entity_id
_entity_poly.type
_entity_poly.pdbx_seq_one_letter_code
_entity_poly.pdbx_strand_id
1 'polypeptide(L)'
;MITSQVAGMLINGMYGIKGDVPLSVESPQTDSLEPKYSCPKSSALFSGAKDAPNTPWADHLARTKEFVAELDAISGVSPSDSGWHSSFDHYFDNLSAHLCHAKPLPCNIKDISRCITRTQADKVFRLGQFEYSYMYRDSKSSLPASTSSLGVWIAELAQHLHDQVAGKDGKMLYRHNVAHDGSVSRLLSILQLDVMVWPGMGSEIVFELYSKKKTTWGREKEYFVRVLFSGQVMRSSHPELGLLDMVPVTTLLSYFDGLVGEKARLVPGLCGN
;
A
#
# COMPACT_ATOMS: atom_id res chain seq x y z
N MET A 1 -7.88 -10.59 -11.82
CA MET A 1 -9.34 -10.87 -11.74
C MET A 1 -10.05 -9.88 -10.84
N ILE A 2 -9.67 -9.76 -9.55
CA ILE A 2 -10.33 -8.86 -8.58
C ILE A 2 -10.18 -7.38 -8.97
N THR A 3 -8.96 -6.91 -9.27
CA THR A 3 -8.68 -5.51 -9.66
C THR A 3 -9.45 -5.08 -10.91
N SER A 4 -9.58 -5.96 -11.91
CA SER A 4 -10.39 -5.68 -13.12
C SER A 4 -11.88 -5.53 -12.83
N GLN A 5 -12.43 -6.31 -11.89
CA GLN A 5 -13.83 -6.18 -11.45
C GLN A 5 -14.05 -4.87 -10.69
N VAL A 6 -13.12 -4.50 -9.81
CA VAL A 6 -13.13 -3.20 -9.10
C VAL A 6 -13.09 -2.05 -10.09
N ALA A 7 -12.22 -2.11 -11.10
CA ALA A 7 -12.16 -1.08 -12.15
C ALA A 7 -13.50 -0.91 -12.86
N GLY A 8 -14.16 -2.01 -13.25
CA GLY A 8 -15.47 -1.97 -13.89
C GLY A 8 -16.55 -1.35 -13.00
N MET A 9 -16.59 -1.72 -11.72
CA MET A 9 -17.53 -1.15 -10.75
C MET A 9 -17.30 0.34 -10.51
N LEU A 10 -16.05 0.75 -10.35
CA LEU A 10 -15.67 2.16 -10.15
C LEU A 10 -16.07 3.00 -11.35
N ILE A 11 -15.69 2.59 -12.56
CA ILE A 11 -15.97 3.32 -13.80
C ILE A 11 -17.47 3.47 -14.00
N ASN A 12 -18.24 2.39 -13.78
CA ASN A 12 -19.69 2.45 -13.86
C ASN A 12 -20.28 3.39 -12.79
N GLY A 13 -19.76 3.36 -11.56
CA GLY A 13 -20.19 4.24 -10.48
C GLY A 13 -19.90 5.73 -10.74
N MET A 14 -18.75 6.04 -11.33
CA MET A 14 -18.33 7.43 -11.62
C MET A 14 -19.05 8.02 -12.83
N TYR A 15 -19.27 7.22 -13.89
CA TYR A 15 -19.66 7.76 -15.20
C TYR A 15 -20.96 7.17 -15.77
N GLY A 16 -21.53 6.11 -15.16
CA GLY A 16 -22.76 5.47 -15.64
C GLY A 16 -22.64 4.88 -17.05
N ILE A 17 -21.44 4.44 -17.45
CA ILE A 17 -21.14 4.00 -18.81
C ILE A 17 -21.81 2.66 -19.10
N LYS A 18 -22.48 2.56 -20.26
CA LYS A 18 -23.22 1.36 -20.73
C LYS A 18 -22.47 0.55 -21.80
N GLY A 19 -21.17 0.77 -21.97
CA GLY A 19 -20.34 0.12 -22.99
C GLY A 19 -18.92 -0.14 -22.50
N ASP A 20 -18.08 -0.65 -23.40
CA ASP A 20 -16.71 -1.05 -23.06
C ASP A 20 -15.82 0.17 -22.80
N VAL A 21 -15.03 0.10 -21.73
CA VAL A 21 -14.01 1.10 -21.40
C VAL A 21 -12.65 0.42 -21.47
N PRO A 22 -11.72 0.90 -22.31
CA PRO A 22 -10.40 0.30 -22.39
C PRO A 22 -9.65 0.49 -21.08
N LEU A 23 -9.02 -0.59 -20.61
CA LEU A 23 -8.13 -0.60 -19.44
C LEU A 23 -6.72 -0.95 -19.91
N SER A 24 -5.74 -0.18 -19.44
CA SER A 24 -4.33 -0.54 -19.57
C SER A 24 -3.96 -1.47 -18.41
N VAL A 25 -3.35 -2.61 -18.75
CA VAL A 25 -2.83 -3.58 -17.77
C VAL A 25 -1.39 -3.85 -18.14
N GLU A 26 -0.48 -3.73 -17.18
CA GLU A 26 0.92 -4.04 -17.39
C GLU A 26 1.17 -5.54 -17.54
N SER A 27 2.32 -5.91 -18.10
CA SER A 27 2.74 -7.31 -18.15
C SER A 27 3.02 -7.82 -16.72
N PRO A 28 2.58 -9.04 -16.35
CA PRO A 28 2.83 -9.61 -15.03
C PRO A 28 4.30 -9.72 -14.62
N GLN A 29 5.24 -9.63 -15.58
CA GLN A 29 6.68 -9.68 -15.31
C GLN A 29 7.30 -8.32 -15.00
N THR A 30 6.64 -7.23 -15.37
CA THR A 30 7.17 -5.87 -15.27
C THR A 30 6.25 -4.92 -14.54
N ASP A 31 5.06 -5.39 -14.13
CA ASP A 31 4.03 -4.60 -13.48
C ASP A 31 4.62 -3.76 -12.33
N SER A 32 4.66 -2.45 -12.54
CA SER A 32 5.24 -1.50 -11.59
C SER A 32 4.30 -1.21 -10.42
N LEU A 33 3.00 -1.46 -10.57
CA LEU A 33 1.95 -1.19 -9.60
C LEU A 33 1.72 -2.40 -8.67
N GLU A 34 1.76 -3.64 -9.17
CA GLU A 34 1.75 -4.89 -8.37
C GLU A 34 3.16 -5.33 -7.92
N PRO A 35 4.06 -4.36 -7.74
CA PRO A 35 5.51 -4.42 -7.95
C PRO A 35 6.11 -5.80 -8.29
N LYS A 36 5.97 -6.23 -9.54
CA LYS A 36 6.45 -7.54 -10.05
C LYS A 36 7.80 -7.53 -10.74
N TYR A 37 8.32 -6.36 -11.12
CA TYR A 37 9.66 -6.31 -11.69
C TYR A 37 10.70 -6.84 -10.71
N SER A 38 11.73 -7.51 -11.23
CA SER A 38 12.74 -8.17 -10.38
C SER A 38 13.53 -7.15 -9.57
N CYS A 39 13.46 -7.28 -8.24
CA CYS A 39 14.19 -6.43 -7.31
C CYS A 39 14.73 -7.24 -6.11
N PRO A 40 15.81 -8.03 -6.30
CA PRO A 40 16.31 -8.95 -5.27
C PRO A 40 16.65 -8.25 -3.95
N LYS A 41 17.21 -7.04 -4.01
CA LYS A 41 17.55 -6.26 -2.82
C LYS A 41 16.30 -5.84 -2.02
N SER A 42 15.21 -5.47 -2.68
CA SER A 42 13.93 -5.22 -1.98
C SER A 42 13.44 -6.47 -1.26
N SER A 43 13.48 -7.63 -1.93
CA SER A 43 13.04 -8.90 -1.34
C SER A 43 13.87 -9.26 -0.12
N ALA A 44 15.19 -9.08 -0.20
CA ALA A 44 16.10 -9.30 0.92
C ALA A 44 15.83 -8.35 2.10
N LEU A 45 15.51 -7.07 1.82
CA LEU A 45 15.19 -6.08 2.85
C LEU A 45 13.88 -6.40 3.60
N PHE A 46 12.85 -6.89 2.88
CA PHE A 46 11.61 -7.34 3.50
C PHE A 46 11.77 -8.66 4.25
N SER A 47 12.55 -9.62 3.73
CA SER A 47 12.84 -10.87 4.46
C SER A 47 13.65 -10.58 5.72
N GLY A 48 14.73 -9.82 5.60
CA GLY A 48 15.61 -9.49 6.72
C GLY A 48 14.89 -8.73 7.84
N ALA A 49 13.84 -7.95 7.53
CA ALA A 49 13.01 -7.32 8.55
C ALA A 49 12.31 -8.34 9.46
N LYS A 50 11.91 -9.49 8.90
CA LYS A 50 11.18 -10.57 9.57
C LYS A 50 12.09 -11.59 10.25
N ASP A 51 13.33 -11.68 9.80
CA ASP A 51 14.30 -12.68 10.28
C ASP A 51 15.24 -12.13 11.38
N ALA A 52 15.27 -10.81 11.58
CA ALA A 52 16.22 -10.17 12.50
C ALA A 52 15.89 -10.45 13.99
N PRO A 53 16.85 -11.00 14.77
CA PRO A 53 16.65 -11.26 16.21
C PRO A 53 16.63 -9.96 17.02
N ASN A 54 16.06 -10.01 18.22
CA ASN A 54 15.97 -8.86 19.15
C ASN A 54 15.26 -7.63 18.54
N THR A 55 14.28 -7.88 17.68
CA THR A 55 13.44 -6.84 17.07
C THR A 55 12.00 -6.94 17.61
N PRO A 56 11.19 -5.87 17.48
CA PRO A 56 9.76 -5.95 17.75
C PRO A 56 9.06 -7.08 16.98
N TRP A 57 9.53 -7.42 15.78
CA TRP A 57 9.02 -8.56 15.02
C TRP A 57 9.35 -9.91 15.68
N ALA A 58 10.60 -10.11 16.11
CA ALA A 58 10.98 -11.33 16.83
C ALA A 58 10.18 -11.49 18.14
N ASP A 59 9.97 -10.40 18.88
CA ASP A 59 9.12 -10.39 20.07
C ASP A 59 7.66 -10.71 19.75
N HIS A 60 7.13 -10.18 18.64
CA HIS A 60 5.79 -10.50 18.13
C HIS A 60 5.66 -12.00 17.85
N LEU A 61 6.60 -12.61 17.13
CA LEU A 61 6.59 -14.05 16.85
C LEU A 61 6.62 -14.88 18.14
N ALA A 62 7.46 -14.50 19.11
CA ALA A 62 7.57 -15.20 20.39
C ALA A 62 6.26 -15.12 21.20
N ARG A 63 5.65 -13.93 21.26
CA ARG A 63 4.43 -13.66 22.06
C ARG A 63 3.16 -14.21 21.43
N THR A 64 3.15 -14.43 20.12
CA THR A 64 1.96 -14.91 19.40
C THR A 64 1.94 -16.41 19.17
N LYS A 65 3.05 -17.12 19.47
CA LYS A 65 3.18 -18.57 19.26
C LYS A 65 2.02 -19.40 19.81
N GLU A 66 1.66 -19.21 21.08
CA GLU A 66 0.55 -19.95 21.70
C GLU A 66 -0.80 -19.61 21.05
N PHE A 67 -0.98 -18.33 20.70
CA PHE A 67 -2.20 -17.88 20.05
C PHE A 67 -2.37 -18.46 18.64
N VAL A 68 -1.29 -18.54 17.86
CA VAL A 68 -1.31 -19.22 16.54
C VAL A 68 -1.67 -20.69 16.70
N ALA A 69 -1.10 -21.38 17.70
CA ALA A 69 -1.44 -22.77 17.97
C ALA A 69 -2.92 -22.97 18.36
N GLU A 70 -3.52 -22.02 19.09
CA GLU A 70 -4.96 -22.02 19.36
C GLU A 70 -5.80 -21.88 18.10
N LEU A 71 -5.41 -20.98 17.19
CA LEU A 71 -6.07 -20.77 15.90
C LEU A 71 -5.96 -22.02 15.03
N ASP A 72 -4.76 -22.59 14.89
CA ASP A 72 -4.48 -23.83 14.15
C ASP A 72 -5.35 -25.00 14.67
N ALA A 73 -5.46 -25.14 15.99
CA ALA A 73 -6.25 -26.19 16.61
C ALA A 73 -7.77 -26.04 16.35
N ILE A 74 -8.24 -24.84 16.00
CA ILE A 74 -9.64 -24.60 15.59
C ILE A 74 -9.77 -24.76 14.07
N SER A 75 -8.91 -24.13 13.29
CA SER A 75 -8.96 -24.08 11.82
C SER A 75 -8.55 -25.40 11.15
N GLY A 76 -7.74 -26.22 11.82
CA GLY A 76 -7.13 -27.41 11.24
C GLY A 76 -5.90 -27.12 10.37
N VAL A 77 -5.39 -25.88 10.37
CA VAL A 77 -4.13 -25.52 9.70
C VAL A 77 -2.98 -26.30 10.32
N SER A 78 -2.09 -26.84 9.49
CA SER A 78 -0.93 -27.58 9.98
C SER A 78 0.08 -26.62 10.62
N PRO A 79 0.56 -26.86 11.85
CA PRO A 79 1.64 -26.09 12.51
C PRO A 79 2.95 -25.98 11.71
N SER A 80 3.10 -26.77 10.64
CA SER A 80 4.26 -26.78 9.75
C SER A 80 4.02 -26.06 8.42
N ASP A 81 2.85 -25.44 8.23
CA ASP A 81 2.52 -24.71 7.00
C ASP A 81 3.19 -23.33 7.03
N SER A 82 4.36 -23.25 6.39
CA SER A 82 5.14 -22.01 6.36
C SER A 82 4.43 -20.85 5.65
N GLY A 83 3.44 -21.12 4.79
CA GLY A 83 2.63 -20.07 4.18
C GLY A 83 1.75 -19.39 5.21
N TRP A 84 0.97 -20.20 5.95
CA TRP A 84 0.08 -19.72 7.01
C TRP A 84 0.79 -19.10 8.21
N HIS A 85 2.02 -19.52 8.49
CA HIS A 85 2.79 -19.05 9.64
C HIS A 85 3.85 -18.01 9.29
N SER A 86 3.78 -17.45 8.08
CA SER A 86 4.64 -16.33 7.68
C SER A 86 4.12 -14.96 8.13
N SER A 87 2.80 -14.83 8.34
CA SER A 87 2.12 -13.63 8.87
C SER A 87 0.69 -13.96 9.32
N PHE A 88 -0.03 -13.00 9.89
CA PHE A 88 -1.45 -13.14 10.25
C PHE A 88 -2.41 -12.94 9.06
N ASP A 89 -1.90 -12.71 7.84
CA ASP A 89 -2.69 -12.40 6.64
C ASP A 89 -3.82 -13.39 6.35
N HIS A 90 -3.52 -14.68 6.28
CA HIS A 90 -4.51 -15.69 5.95
C HIS A 90 -5.64 -15.75 7.00
N TYR A 91 -5.29 -15.60 8.28
CA TYR A 91 -6.26 -15.50 9.36
C TYR A 91 -7.06 -14.20 9.28
N PHE A 92 -6.41 -13.07 9.01
CA PHE A 92 -7.07 -11.78 8.89
C PHE A 92 -8.09 -11.79 7.75
N ASP A 93 -7.67 -12.20 6.55
CA ASP A 93 -8.49 -12.22 5.34
C ASP A 93 -9.73 -13.09 5.53
N ASN A 94 -9.56 -14.30 6.06
CA ASN A 94 -10.67 -15.20 6.29
C ASN A 94 -11.67 -14.61 7.30
N LEU A 95 -11.19 -14.21 8.48
CA LEU A 95 -12.08 -13.76 9.57
C LEU A 95 -12.76 -12.43 9.22
N SER A 96 -12.04 -11.52 8.56
CA SER A 96 -12.60 -10.24 8.12
C SER A 96 -13.67 -10.44 7.05
N ALA A 97 -13.45 -11.32 6.06
CA ALA A 97 -14.44 -11.64 5.05
C ALA A 97 -15.73 -12.20 5.67
N HIS A 98 -15.63 -13.09 6.66
CA HIS A 98 -16.81 -13.60 7.37
C HIS A 98 -17.59 -12.49 8.05
N LEU A 99 -16.91 -11.65 8.85
CA LEU A 99 -17.56 -10.59 9.62
C LEU A 99 -18.16 -9.50 8.73
N CYS A 100 -17.48 -9.10 7.64
CA CYS A 100 -18.00 -8.13 6.68
C CYS A 100 -19.31 -8.60 6.02
N HIS A 101 -19.49 -9.90 5.84
CA HIS A 101 -20.70 -10.49 5.24
C HIS A 101 -21.70 -11.02 6.27
N ALA A 102 -21.57 -10.64 7.54
CA ALA A 102 -22.40 -11.11 8.65
C ALA A 102 -22.50 -12.65 8.71
N LYS A 103 -21.40 -13.35 8.38
CA LYS A 103 -21.28 -14.80 8.49
C LYS A 103 -20.70 -15.17 9.86
N PRO A 104 -21.08 -16.34 10.42
CA PRO A 104 -20.48 -16.82 11.66
C PRO A 104 -18.98 -17.04 11.47
N LEU A 105 -18.22 -16.84 12.55
CA LEU A 105 -16.80 -17.18 12.57
C LEU A 105 -16.60 -18.70 12.45
N PRO A 106 -15.49 -19.16 11.86
CA PRO A 106 -15.28 -20.58 11.59
C PRO A 106 -15.16 -21.40 12.87
N CYS A 107 -15.64 -22.64 12.81
CA CYS A 107 -15.57 -23.63 13.88
C CYS A 107 -14.76 -24.85 13.45
N ASN A 108 -14.27 -25.61 14.42
CA ASN A 108 -13.55 -26.83 14.14
C ASN A 108 -14.44 -27.86 13.43
N ILE A 109 -13.94 -28.48 12.37
CA ILE A 109 -14.70 -29.44 11.54
C ILE A 109 -15.07 -30.72 12.30
N LYS A 110 -14.31 -31.08 13.34
CA LYS A 110 -14.56 -32.26 14.19
C LYS A 110 -15.36 -31.92 15.44
N ASP A 111 -15.38 -30.65 15.86
CA ASP A 111 -16.12 -30.16 17.01
C ASP A 111 -16.70 -28.76 16.74
N ILE A 112 -17.95 -28.73 16.27
CA ILE A 112 -18.64 -27.50 15.88
C ILE A 112 -18.98 -26.58 17.05
N SER A 113 -18.80 -27.04 18.31
CA SER A 113 -18.95 -26.18 19.48
C SER A 113 -17.74 -25.28 19.71
N ARG A 114 -16.59 -25.64 19.11
CA ARG A 114 -15.33 -24.93 19.25
C ARG A 114 -15.11 -23.99 18.06
N CYS A 115 -15.55 -22.75 18.22
CA CYS A 115 -15.45 -21.71 17.20
C CYS A 115 -14.42 -20.65 17.54
N ILE A 116 -13.88 -19.99 16.50
CA ILE A 116 -13.14 -18.74 16.67
C ILE A 116 -14.08 -17.73 17.32
N THR A 117 -13.65 -17.16 18.43
CA THR A 117 -14.41 -16.14 19.15
C THR A 117 -14.17 -14.75 18.56
N ARG A 118 -15.10 -13.82 18.84
CA ARG A 118 -14.92 -12.41 18.44
C ARG A 118 -13.62 -11.82 18.97
N THR A 119 -13.28 -12.11 20.23
CA THR A 119 -12.04 -11.65 20.87
C THR A 119 -10.78 -12.17 20.15
N GLN A 120 -10.79 -13.42 19.69
CA GLN A 120 -9.68 -13.99 18.92
C GLN A 120 -9.59 -13.31 17.55
N ALA A 121 -10.71 -13.09 16.85
CA ALA A 121 -10.73 -12.35 15.59
C ALA A 121 -10.18 -10.91 15.77
N ASP A 122 -10.64 -10.17 16.79
CA ASP A 122 -10.14 -8.82 17.07
C ASP A 122 -8.65 -8.81 17.47
N LYS A 123 -8.13 -9.91 18.04
CA LYS A 123 -6.69 -10.09 18.28
C LYS A 123 -5.94 -10.33 16.98
N VAL A 124 -6.44 -11.17 16.07
CA VAL A 124 -5.87 -11.34 14.72
C VAL A 124 -5.81 -10.01 14.00
N PHE A 125 -6.88 -9.20 14.04
CA PHE A 125 -6.90 -7.92 13.36
C PHE A 125 -5.85 -6.95 13.90
N ARG A 126 -5.71 -6.84 15.23
CA ARG A 126 -4.65 -6.01 15.83
C ARG A 126 -3.25 -6.48 15.46
N LEU A 127 -3.04 -7.80 15.36
CA LEU A 127 -1.74 -8.37 15.00
C LEU A 127 -1.42 -8.13 13.52
N GLY A 128 -2.38 -8.30 12.60
CA GLY A 128 -2.16 -7.94 11.19
C GLY A 128 -1.90 -6.45 10.99
N GLN A 129 -2.59 -5.57 11.74
CA GLN A 129 -2.31 -4.13 11.74
C GLN A 129 -0.88 -3.83 12.22
N PHE A 130 -0.43 -4.50 13.29
CA PHE A 130 0.96 -4.40 13.75
C PHE A 130 1.94 -4.86 12.66
N GLU A 131 1.68 -5.98 11.98
CA GLU A 131 2.59 -6.50 10.97
C GLU A 131 2.76 -5.53 9.80
N TYR A 132 1.69 -4.90 9.34
CA TYR A 132 1.77 -3.86 8.31
C TYR A 132 2.49 -2.61 8.81
N SER A 133 2.24 -2.17 10.05
CA SER A 133 2.99 -1.07 10.66
C SER A 133 4.49 -1.37 10.69
N TYR A 134 4.86 -2.55 11.16
CA TYR A 134 6.27 -2.92 11.25
C TYR A 134 6.93 -3.02 9.87
N MET A 135 6.29 -3.73 8.94
CA MET A 135 6.86 -4.03 7.62
C MET A 135 6.97 -2.79 6.73
N TYR A 136 5.99 -1.89 6.78
CA TYR A 136 5.91 -0.75 5.87
C TYR A 136 6.24 0.60 6.53
N ARG A 137 6.47 0.67 7.85
CA ARG A 137 6.82 1.92 8.54
C ARG A 137 7.95 1.77 9.56
N ASP A 138 7.84 0.83 10.48
CA ASP A 138 8.66 0.89 11.71
C ASP A 138 10.04 0.24 11.56
N SER A 139 10.21 -0.70 10.63
CA SER A 139 11.53 -1.25 10.32
C SER A 139 12.38 -0.23 9.57
N LYS A 140 13.67 -0.18 9.90
CA LYS A 140 14.65 0.63 9.14
C LYS A 140 14.73 0.24 7.66
N SER A 141 14.33 -0.99 7.32
CA SER A 141 14.31 -1.46 5.94
C SER A 141 13.02 -1.12 5.18
N SER A 142 11.96 -0.65 5.85
CA SER A 142 10.65 -0.41 5.25
C SER A 142 10.70 0.57 4.08
N LEU A 143 11.22 1.78 4.30
CA LEU A 143 11.33 2.79 3.25
C LEU A 143 12.24 2.32 2.10
N PRO A 144 13.49 1.85 2.33
CA PRO A 144 14.33 1.33 1.25
C PRO A 144 13.70 0.17 0.45
N ALA A 145 13.00 -0.75 1.11
CA ALA A 145 12.33 -1.86 0.45
C ALA A 145 11.15 -1.38 -0.41
N SER A 146 10.31 -0.50 0.13
CA SER A 146 9.17 0.06 -0.62
C SER A 146 9.65 0.94 -1.79
N THR A 147 10.64 1.82 -1.56
CA THR A 147 11.23 2.68 -2.61
C THR A 147 11.82 1.85 -3.75
N SER A 148 12.52 0.76 -3.44
CA SER A 148 13.12 -0.08 -4.48
C SER A 148 12.09 -0.94 -5.22
N SER A 149 11.04 -1.41 -4.57
CA SER A 149 9.99 -2.25 -5.20
C SER A 149 8.89 -1.48 -5.91
N LEU A 150 8.50 -0.28 -5.47
CA LEU A 150 7.46 0.54 -6.11
C LEU A 150 8.05 1.77 -6.85
N GLY A 151 9.38 1.88 -6.91
CA GLY A 151 10.04 3.11 -7.35
C GLY A 151 9.80 3.47 -8.80
N VAL A 152 9.59 2.49 -9.68
CA VAL A 152 9.21 2.74 -11.08
C VAL A 152 7.87 3.46 -11.16
N TRP A 153 6.86 3.00 -10.42
CA TRP A 153 5.55 3.65 -10.38
C TRP A 153 5.61 5.04 -9.72
N ILE A 154 6.45 5.23 -8.69
CA ILE A 154 6.68 6.56 -8.11
C ILE A 154 7.25 7.53 -9.15
N ALA A 155 8.21 7.08 -9.97
CA ALA A 155 8.77 7.90 -11.03
C ALA A 155 7.73 8.23 -12.12
N GLU A 156 6.83 7.31 -12.43
CA GLU A 156 5.72 7.57 -13.35
C GLU A 156 4.76 8.64 -12.80
N LEU A 157 4.35 8.51 -11.53
CA LEU A 157 3.54 9.52 -10.86
C LEU A 157 4.22 10.89 -10.86
N ALA A 158 5.51 10.95 -10.51
CA ALA A 158 6.30 12.18 -10.54
C ALA A 158 6.36 12.77 -11.95
N GLN A 159 6.57 11.94 -12.98
CA GLN A 159 6.60 12.38 -14.38
C GLN A 159 5.26 12.96 -14.83
N HIS A 160 4.12 12.36 -14.45
CA HIS A 160 2.80 12.93 -14.74
C HIS A 160 2.62 14.32 -14.12
N LEU A 161 3.05 14.51 -12.87
CA LEU A 161 2.99 15.80 -12.20
C LEU A 161 3.91 16.83 -12.88
N HIS A 162 5.15 16.45 -13.21
CA HIS A 162 6.08 17.29 -13.99
C HIS A 162 5.49 17.72 -15.33
N ASP A 163 4.92 16.77 -16.09
CA ASP A 163 4.33 17.05 -17.39
C ASP A 163 3.09 17.93 -17.29
N GLN A 164 2.27 17.77 -16.25
CA GLN A 164 1.09 18.61 -16.06
C GLN A 164 1.47 20.04 -15.66
N VAL A 165 2.49 20.20 -14.82
CA VAL A 165 3.09 21.51 -14.49
C VAL A 165 3.67 22.18 -15.74
N ALA A 166 4.37 21.42 -16.58
CA ALA A 166 4.96 21.90 -17.82
C ALA A 166 3.93 22.09 -18.97
N GLY A 167 2.68 21.69 -18.79
CA GLY A 167 1.64 21.74 -19.82
C GLY A 167 1.84 20.74 -20.97
N LYS A 168 2.57 19.65 -20.73
CA LYS A 168 2.91 18.59 -21.68
C LYS A 168 2.07 17.32 -21.53
N ASP A 169 1.28 17.20 -20.46
CA ASP A 169 0.50 15.99 -20.13
C ASP A 169 -0.82 15.83 -20.92
N GLY A 170 -0.92 16.47 -22.10
CA GLY A 170 -2.09 16.31 -22.98
C GLY A 170 -3.43 16.78 -22.40
N LYS A 171 -3.43 17.60 -21.34
CA LYS A 171 -4.63 18.03 -20.58
C LYS A 171 -5.34 16.88 -19.86
N MET A 172 -4.62 15.82 -19.47
CA MET A 172 -5.20 14.76 -18.64
C MET A 172 -5.74 15.35 -17.33
N LEU A 173 -7.00 15.01 -17.01
CA LEU A 173 -7.68 15.51 -15.81
C LEU A 173 -7.67 14.51 -14.67
N TYR A 174 -7.65 13.21 -14.98
CA TYR A 174 -7.84 12.15 -14.01
C TYR A 174 -7.14 10.88 -14.47
N ARG A 175 -6.44 10.22 -13.54
CA ARG A 175 -5.88 8.88 -13.69
C ARG A 175 -6.31 8.06 -12.50
N HIS A 176 -6.68 6.80 -12.73
CA HIS A 176 -7.01 5.89 -11.65
C HIS A 176 -6.24 4.59 -11.82
N ASN A 177 -5.47 4.24 -10.80
CA ASN A 177 -4.72 2.99 -10.72
C ASN A 177 -5.44 2.07 -9.74
N VAL A 178 -5.87 0.88 -10.18
CA VAL A 178 -6.51 -0.09 -9.30
C VAL A 178 -5.46 -1.09 -8.83
N ALA A 179 -5.15 -1.05 -7.54
CA ALA A 179 -4.01 -1.75 -6.97
C ALA A 179 -4.39 -2.73 -5.86
N HIS A 180 -3.39 -3.42 -5.32
CA HIS A 180 -3.53 -4.28 -4.14
C HIS A 180 -3.12 -3.53 -2.86
N ASP A 181 -3.49 -4.08 -1.71
CA ASP A 181 -3.05 -3.60 -0.40
C ASP A 181 -1.52 -3.55 -0.27
N GLY A 182 -0.81 -4.51 -0.85
CA GLY A 182 0.66 -4.50 -0.92
C GLY A 182 1.23 -3.32 -1.71
N SER A 183 0.53 -2.85 -2.75
CA SER A 183 0.89 -1.66 -3.52
C SER A 183 0.63 -0.39 -2.71
N VAL A 184 -0.57 -0.28 -2.14
CA VAL A 184 -1.00 0.85 -1.31
C VAL A 184 -0.07 1.00 -0.10
N SER A 185 0.29 -0.10 0.56
CA SER A 185 1.16 -0.07 1.74
C SER A 185 2.58 0.37 1.42
N ARG A 186 3.12 -0.02 0.27
CA ARG A 186 4.41 0.51 -0.22
C ARG A 186 4.34 1.99 -0.54
N LEU A 187 3.23 2.45 -1.11
CA LEU A 187 3.02 3.88 -1.36
C LEU A 187 2.93 4.66 -0.04
N LEU A 188 2.19 4.16 0.95
CA LEU A 188 2.14 4.75 2.31
C LEU A 188 3.51 4.73 3.00
N SER A 189 4.31 3.68 2.76
CA SER A 189 5.69 3.58 3.25
C SER A 189 6.57 4.68 2.65
N ILE A 190 6.51 4.86 1.33
CA ILE A 190 7.27 5.89 0.61
C ILE A 190 6.82 7.28 1.03
N LEU A 191 5.53 7.50 1.20
CA LEU A 191 4.99 8.75 1.73
C LEU A 191 5.25 8.94 3.24
N GLN A 192 5.83 7.94 3.90
CA GLN A 192 6.11 7.91 5.34
C GLN A 192 4.88 8.28 6.17
N LEU A 193 3.76 7.58 5.95
CA LEU A 193 2.52 7.80 6.69
C LEU A 193 2.77 7.80 8.20
N ASP A 194 2.26 8.83 8.88
CA ASP A 194 2.54 9.04 10.30
C ASP A 194 2.00 7.91 11.18
N VAL A 195 0.83 7.36 10.86
CA VAL A 195 0.26 6.17 11.53
C VAL A 195 -0.12 5.14 10.47
N MET A 196 0.67 4.08 10.37
CA MET A 196 0.44 3.01 9.38
C MET A 196 -0.75 2.13 9.78
N VAL A 197 -1.44 1.63 8.76
CA VAL A 197 -2.50 0.63 8.87
C VAL A 197 -2.36 -0.38 7.73
N TRP A 198 -2.90 -1.58 7.90
CA TRP A 198 -3.28 -2.44 6.79
C TRP A 198 -4.40 -1.73 6.01
N PRO A 199 -4.19 -1.38 4.72
CA PRO A 199 -5.22 -0.75 3.91
C PRO A 199 -6.41 -1.69 3.71
N GLY A 200 -7.58 -1.29 4.21
CA GLY A 200 -8.82 -2.05 3.99
C GLY A 200 -9.30 -1.98 2.54
N MET A 201 -10.22 -2.87 2.15
CA MET A 201 -10.86 -2.82 0.84
C MET A 201 -11.51 -1.45 0.59
N GLY A 202 -11.26 -0.89 -0.59
CA GLY A 202 -11.76 0.45 -0.96
C GLY A 202 -10.93 1.62 -0.42
N SER A 203 -9.82 1.37 0.27
CA SER A 203 -8.87 2.44 0.61
C SER A 203 -8.29 3.07 -0.66
N GLU A 204 -8.08 4.38 -0.63
CA GLU A 204 -7.55 5.15 -1.75
C GLU A 204 -6.46 6.12 -1.30
N ILE A 205 -5.51 6.41 -2.19
CA ILE A 205 -4.56 7.51 -2.05
C ILE A 205 -4.75 8.42 -3.23
N VAL A 206 -5.17 9.66 -2.97
CA VAL A 206 -5.52 10.64 -4.00
C VAL A 206 -4.50 11.76 -4.00
N PHE A 207 -3.88 12.02 -5.15
CA PHE A 207 -3.01 13.17 -5.38
C PHE A 207 -3.77 14.21 -6.20
N GLU A 208 -4.02 15.37 -5.61
CA GLU A 208 -4.71 16.48 -6.26
C GLU A 208 -3.71 17.59 -6.57
N LEU A 209 -3.56 17.92 -7.85
CA LEU A 209 -2.69 19.01 -8.31
C LEU A 209 -3.49 20.29 -8.53
N TYR A 210 -3.12 21.34 -7.83
CA TYR A 210 -3.72 22.67 -7.90
C TYR A 210 -2.74 23.68 -8.51
N SER A 211 -3.29 24.73 -9.11
CA SER A 211 -2.52 25.92 -9.48
C SER A 211 -3.20 27.18 -8.95
N LYS A 212 -2.41 28.15 -8.48
CA LYS A 212 -2.96 29.48 -8.19
C LYS A 212 -3.41 30.14 -9.48
N LYS A 213 -4.58 30.79 -9.43
CA LYS A 213 -5.04 31.64 -10.55
C LYS A 213 -3.98 32.72 -10.81
N LYS A 214 -3.66 32.95 -12.09
CA LYS A 214 -2.72 34.02 -12.48
C LYS A 214 -3.20 35.35 -11.91
N THR A 215 -2.36 36.00 -11.10
CA THR A 215 -2.57 37.40 -10.73
C THR A 215 -2.25 38.30 -11.93
N THR A 216 -2.88 39.46 -12.04
CA THR A 216 -2.74 40.45 -13.13
C THR A 216 -1.30 40.91 -13.42
N TRP A 217 -0.34 40.58 -12.55
CA TRP A 217 1.06 41.05 -12.58
C TRP A 217 2.07 40.03 -13.14
N GLY A 218 1.63 39.03 -13.91
CA GLY A 218 2.55 38.21 -14.72
C GLY A 218 3.47 37.25 -13.97
N ARG A 219 3.18 36.91 -12.70
CA ARG A 219 3.94 35.87 -11.97
C ARG A 219 3.76 34.50 -12.62
N GLU A 220 4.80 33.67 -12.53
CA GLU A 220 4.74 32.25 -12.90
C GLU A 220 3.62 31.54 -12.14
N LYS A 221 3.03 30.50 -12.75
CA LYS A 221 2.01 29.70 -12.09
C LYS A 221 2.66 28.90 -10.97
N GLU A 222 2.23 29.15 -9.74
CA GLU A 222 2.56 28.31 -8.59
C GLU A 222 1.64 27.10 -8.53
N TYR A 223 2.22 25.93 -8.27
CA TYR A 223 1.51 24.65 -8.22
C TYR A 223 1.64 24.02 -6.83
N PHE A 224 0.56 23.39 -6.38
CA PHE A 224 0.42 22.81 -5.05
C PHE A 224 -0.18 21.42 -5.17
N VAL A 225 0.19 20.53 -4.26
CA VAL A 225 -0.38 19.19 -4.15
C VAL A 225 -1.08 19.02 -2.81
N ARG A 226 -2.25 18.38 -2.84
CA ARG A 226 -2.87 17.80 -1.65
C ARG A 226 -2.92 16.29 -1.81
N VAL A 227 -2.60 15.57 -0.74
CA VAL A 227 -2.65 14.10 -0.72
C VAL A 227 -3.66 13.63 0.30
N LEU A 228 -4.62 12.82 -0.12
CA LEU A 228 -5.62 12.21 0.73
C LEU A 228 -5.34 10.72 0.89
N PHE A 229 -5.55 10.17 2.08
CA PHE A 229 -5.65 8.75 2.33
C PHE A 229 -7.04 8.44 2.88
N SER A 230 -7.81 7.62 2.16
CA SER A 230 -9.19 7.24 2.51
C SER A 230 -10.08 8.47 2.82
N GLY A 231 -10.01 9.48 1.95
CA GLY A 231 -10.77 10.73 2.06
C GLY A 231 -10.28 11.74 3.11
N GLN A 232 -9.19 11.45 3.84
CA GLN A 232 -8.62 12.36 4.84
C GLN A 232 -7.27 12.90 4.39
N VAL A 233 -6.98 14.17 4.71
CA VAL A 233 -5.67 14.77 4.43
C VAL A 233 -4.59 13.95 5.11
N MET A 234 -3.62 13.48 4.31
CA MET A 234 -2.57 12.61 4.79
C MET A 234 -1.52 13.40 5.58
N ARG A 235 -1.09 12.83 6.71
CA ARG A 235 0.08 13.31 7.47
C ARG A 235 1.25 12.36 7.28
N SER A 236 2.36 12.91 6.81
CA SER A 236 3.65 12.24 6.76
C SER A 236 4.45 12.54 8.04
N SER A 237 5.25 11.56 8.48
CA SER A 237 6.26 11.77 9.52
C SER A 237 7.53 12.44 8.97
N HIS A 238 7.69 12.55 7.64
CA HIS A 238 8.79 13.29 7.04
C HIS A 238 8.62 14.80 7.26
N PRO A 239 9.61 15.50 7.81
CA PRO A 239 9.46 16.90 8.24
C PRO A 239 9.14 17.86 7.08
N GLU A 240 9.64 17.57 5.87
CA GLU A 240 9.37 18.41 4.70
C GLU A 240 8.00 18.13 4.06
N LEU A 241 7.44 16.94 4.25
CA LEU A 241 6.12 16.59 3.72
C LEU A 241 5.01 17.00 4.71
N GLY A 242 5.22 16.73 6.00
CA GLY A 242 4.33 17.13 7.09
C GLY A 242 2.86 16.80 6.83
N LEU A 243 1.98 17.79 6.99
CA LEU A 243 0.59 17.68 6.54
C LEU A 243 0.53 17.98 5.04
N LEU A 244 0.13 17.00 4.23
CA LEU A 244 0.06 17.12 2.77
C LEU A 244 -1.21 17.87 2.31
N ASP A 245 -1.39 19.09 2.79
CA ASP A 245 -2.47 20.00 2.40
C ASP A 245 -1.90 21.22 1.66
N MET A 246 -2.12 21.29 0.35
CA MET A 246 -1.64 22.39 -0.50
C MET A 246 -0.14 22.67 -0.32
N VAL A 247 0.67 21.61 -0.26
CA VAL A 247 2.14 21.69 -0.20
C VAL A 247 2.68 22.08 -1.58
N PRO A 248 3.74 22.89 -1.71
CA PRO A 248 4.35 23.17 -3.01
C PRO A 248 4.67 21.87 -3.76
N VAL A 249 4.25 21.76 -5.03
CA VAL A 249 4.44 20.51 -5.79
C VAL A 249 5.92 20.14 -5.90
N THR A 250 6.81 21.13 -5.92
CA THR A 250 8.26 20.94 -5.95
C THR A 250 8.78 20.19 -4.73
N THR A 251 8.16 20.35 -3.55
CA THR A 251 8.55 19.62 -2.34
C THR A 251 8.30 18.12 -2.51
N LEU A 252 7.10 17.74 -3.01
CA LEU A 252 6.78 16.33 -3.26
C LEU A 252 7.64 15.75 -4.39
N LEU A 253 7.82 16.50 -5.49
CA LEU A 253 8.62 16.07 -6.63
C LEU A 253 10.09 15.89 -6.25
N SER A 254 10.71 16.84 -5.55
CA SER A 254 12.09 16.70 -5.06
C SER A 254 12.25 15.52 -4.10
N TYR A 255 11.25 15.25 -3.27
CA TYR A 255 11.24 14.05 -2.42
C TYR A 255 11.23 12.76 -3.24
N PHE A 256 10.30 12.63 -4.21
CA PHE A 256 10.23 11.46 -5.08
C PHE A 256 11.48 11.30 -5.96
N ASP A 257 11.90 12.36 -6.66
CA ASP A 257 13.08 12.33 -7.52
C ASP A 257 14.37 12.09 -6.71
N GLY A 258 14.43 12.53 -5.45
CA GLY A 258 15.52 12.21 -4.54
C GLY A 258 15.59 10.74 -4.16
N LEU A 259 14.43 10.07 -4.04
CA LEU A 259 14.35 8.65 -3.71
C LEU A 259 14.64 7.74 -4.90
N VAL A 260 14.02 8.00 -6.05
CA VAL A 260 14.02 7.05 -7.19
C VAL A 260 14.77 7.57 -8.42
N GLY A 261 15.15 8.86 -8.40
CA GLY A 261 15.68 9.56 -9.56
C GLY A 261 14.62 9.83 -10.62
N GLU A 262 14.77 10.93 -11.35
CA GLU A 262 13.94 11.21 -12.51
C GLU A 262 13.91 10.00 -13.46
N LYS A 263 12.70 9.61 -13.88
CA LYS A 263 12.46 8.44 -14.74
C LYS A 263 13.03 7.14 -14.17
N ALA A 264 12.97 6.99 -12.83
CA ALA A 264 13.40 5.80 -12.10
C ALA A 264 14.90 5.46 -12.26
N ARG A 265 15.75 6.41 -12.64
CA ARG A 265 17.17 6.14 -12.96
C ARG A 265 17.98 5.52 -11.82
N LEU A 266 17.55 5.68 -10.56
CA LEU A 266 18.23 5.08 -9.40
C LEU A 266 17.72 3.67 -9.09
N VAL A 267 16.52 3.30 -9.55
CA VAL A 267 15.85 2.04 -9.19
C VAL A 267 16.68 0.80 -9.54
N PRO A 268 17.35 0.68 -10.70
CA PRO A 268 18.22 -0.48 -10.97
C PRO A 268 19.27 -0.71 -9.87
N GLY A 269 20.00 0.34 -9.48
CA GLY A 269 20.99 0.27 -8.41
C GLY A 269 20.38 0.03 -7.02
N LEU A 270 19.16 0.53 -6.77
CA LEU A 270 18.40 0.23 -5.55
C LEU A 270 17.98 -1.25 -5.49
N CYS A 271 17.74 -1.88 -6.63
CA CYS A 271 17.42 -3.30 -6.75
C CYS A 271 18.64 -4.22 -6.75
N GLY A 272 19.83 -3.66 -6.91
CA GLY A 272 21.08 -4.43 -7.01
C GLY A 272 21.35 -4.96 -8.42
N ASN A 273 20.82 -4.29 -9.44
CA ASN A 273 21.02 -4.57 -10.86
C ASN A 273 21.87 -3.49 -11.54
#